data_AF-G7I6P5-F1
#
_entry.id   AF-G7I6P5-F1
#
_cell.length_a   1.000
_cell.length_b   1.000
_cell.length_c   1.000
_cell.angle_alpha   90.00
_cell.angle_beta   90.00
_cell.angle_gamma   90.00
#
_symmetry.space_group_name_H-M   'P 1'
#
loop_
_entity.id
_entity.type
_entity.pdbx_description
1 polymer ?
#
loop_
_entity_poly.entity_id
_entity_poly.type
_entity_poly.pdbx_seq_one_letter_code
_entity_poly.pdbx_strand_id
1 'polypeptide(L)'
;MCIRNETCTFMVAKSEWFSPMCDVHIGEARGLLSSLGWVHELELGPVNFELDSKRVVDRFLSPNMIQYYENSNVEFVRKHANEVVDKLASLSTNF
;
A
#
# COMPACT_ATOMS: atom_id res chain seq x y z
N MET A 1 7.07 -0.71 -1.26
CA MET A 1 6.18 0.46 -1.48
C MET A 1 6.83 1.41 -2.46
N CYS A 2 6.07 2.13 -3.28
CA CYS A 2 6.61 3.16 -4.17
C CYS A 2 5.71 4.39 -4.21
N ILE A 3 6.31 5.55 -4.46
CA ILE A 3 5.64 6.82 -4.68
C ILE A 3 5.71 7.13 -6.17
N ARG A 4 4.56 7.51 -6.71
CA ARG A 4 4.41 8.01 -8.07
C ARG A 4 3.90 9.43 -8.02
N ASN A 5 4.29 10.26 -8.98
CA ASN A 5 3.71 11.59 -9.13
C ASN A 5 2.28 11.52 -9.67
N GLU A 6 1.64 12.67 -9.86
CA GLU A 6 0.29 12.82 -10.40
C GLU A 6 0.10 12.19 -11.81
N THR A 7 1.16 12.09 -12.61
CA THR A 7 1.13 11.42 -13.92
C THR A 7 1.39 9.93 -13.84
N CYS A 8 1.33 9.34 -12.64
CA CYS A 8 1.65 7.94 -12.35
C CYS A 8 3.09 7.55 -12.70
N THR A 9 4.01 8.52 -12.79
CA THR A 9 5.44 8.26 -13.05
C THR A 9 6.14 7.92 -11.75
N PHE A 10 6.95 6.86 -11.77
CA PHE A 10 7.76 6.43 -10.64
C PHE A 10 8.71 7.55 -10.16
N MET A 11 8.73 7.80 -8.85
CA MET A 11 9.65 8.75 -8.22
C MET A 11 10.64 8.03 -7.32
N VAL A 12 10.14 7.28 -6.34
CA VAL A 12 10.96 6.63 -5.31
C VAL A 12 10.31 5.35 -4.81
N ALA A 13 11.13 4.40 -4.35
CA ALA A 13 10.68 3.19 -3.69
C ALA A 13 11.36 3.03 -2.33
N LYS A 14 10.64 2.41 -1.40
CA LYS A 14 11.16 1.90 -0.15
C LYS A 14 10.82 0.41 -0.05
N SER A 15 11.80 -0.38 0.36
CA SER A 15 11.63 -1.80 0.62
C SER A 15 11.92 -2.05 2.09
N GLU A 16 11.02 -2.76 2.75
CA GLU A 16 11.16 -3.12 4.15
C GLU A 16 10.89 -4.61 4.32
N TRP A 17 11.63 -5.21 5.23
CA TRP A 17 11.51 -6.62 5.58
C TRP A 17 10.94 -6.74 6.98
N PHE A 18 9.84 -7.48 7.11
CA PHE A 18 9.22 -7.76 8.41
C PHE A 18 9.69 -9.11 8.93
N SER A 19 10.23 -9.12 10.15
CA SER A 19 10.61 -10.34 10.88
C SER A 19 9.86 -10.41 12.22
N PRO A 20 9.42 -11.59 12.68
CA PRO A 20 9.41 -12.86 11.94
C PRO A 20 8.48 -12.82 10.71
N MET A 21 8.60 -13.80 9.81
CA MET A 21 7.64 -13.97 8.70
C MET A 21 6.22 -14.00 9.28
N CYS A 22 5.35 -13.16 8.73
CA CYS A 22 3.96 -13.05 9.14
C CYS A 22 3.05 -13.46 7.98
N ASP A 23 1.80 -13.81 8.30
CA ASP A 23 0.81 -14.08 7.26
C ASP A 23 0.69 -12.89 6.30
N VAL A 24 0.44 -13.18 5.03
CA VAL A 24 0.38 -12.17 3.94
C VAL A 24 -0.47 -10.96 4.34
N HIS A 25 -1.67 -11.18 4.87
CA HIS A 25 -2.57 -10.10 5.29
C HIS A 25 -2.05 -9.25 6.47
N ILE A 26 -1.23 -9.83 7.35
CA ILE A 26 -0.55 -9.10 8.43
C ILE A 26 0.58 -8.27 7.83
N GLY A 27 1.36 -8.87 6.92
CA GLY A 27 2.45 -8.20 6.21
C GLY A 27 1.96 -7.00 5.39
N GLU A 28 0.85 -7.14 4.67
CA GLU A 28 0.21 -6.06 3.91
C GLU A 28 -0.29 -4.93 4.82
N ALA A 29 -0.96 -5.26 5.94
CA ALA A 29 -1.41 -4.26 6.89
C ALA A 29 -0.23 -3.50 7.53
N ARG A 30 0.87 -4.20 7.86
CA ARG A 30 2.12 -3.58 8.31
C ARG A 30 2.77 -2.73 7.22
N GLY A 31 2.73 -3.18 5.97
CA GLY A 31 3.20 -2.43 4.81
C GLY A 31 2.46 -1.11 4.63
N LEU A 32 1.13 -1.11 4.78
CA LEU A 32 0.33 0.12 4.75
C LEU A 32 0.66 1.05 5.92
N LEU A 33 0.76 0.52 7.15
CA LEU A 33 1.13 1.31 8.33
C LEU A 33 2.51 1.99 8.14
N SER A 34 3.49 1.24 7.64
CA SER A 34 4.80 1.80 7.34
C SER A 34 4.75 2.85 6.22
N SER A 35 3.94 2.62 5.19
CA SER A 35 3.75 3.58 4.10
C SER A 35 3.13 4.89 4.59
N LEU A 36 2.19 4.83 5.54
CA LEU A 36 1.62 6.03 6.18
C LEU A 36 2.67 6.82 6.96
N GLY A 37 3.53 6.13 7.72
CA GLY A 37 4.66 6.75 8.40
C GLY A 37 5.64 7.40 7.43
N TRP A 38 5.96 6.71 6.33
CA TRP A 38 6.87 7.22 5.32
C TRP A 38 6.35 8.45 4.58
N VAL A 39 5.04 8.48 4.25
CA VAL A 39 4.38 9.66 3.68
C VAL A 39 4.45 10.85 4.63
N HIS A 40 4.26 10.61 5.93
CA HIS A 40 4.38 11.64 6.96
C HIS A 40 5.81 12.16 7.10
N GLU A 41 6.82 11.28 7.14
CA GLU A 41 8.24 11.65 7.19
C GLU A 41 8.70 12.48 5.99
N LEU A 42 8.11 12.24 4.82
CA LEU A 42 8.40 12.99 3.60
C LEU A 42 7.60 14.29 3.48
N GLU A 43 6.73 14.60 4.46
CA GLU A 43 5.85 15.77 4.46
C GLU A 43 5.05 15.94 3.16
N LEU A 44 4.65 14.81 2.56
CA LEU A 44 3.82 14.85 1.35
C LEU A 44 2.43 15.38 1.71
N GLY A 45 1.84 16.13 0.78
CA GLY A 45 0.45 16.57 0.87
C GLY A 45 -0.53 15.39 0.76
N PRO A 46 -1.75 15.62 0.26
CA PRO A 46 -2.70 14.53 0.03
C PRO A 46 -2.10 13.44 -0.87
N VAL A 47 -2.16 12.18 -0.44
CA VAL A 47 -1.61 11.02 -1.16
C VAL A 47 -2.69 9.96 -1.32
N ASN A 48 -2.77 9.40 -2.53
CA ASN A 48 -3.63 8.27 -2.83
C ASN A 48 -2.88 6.96 -2.60
N PHE A 49 -3.47 6.05 -1.83
CA PHE A 49 -2.91 4.73 -1.58
C PHE A 49 -3.52 3.71 -2.55
N GLU A 50 -2.66 3.07 -3.34
CA GLU A 50 -3.01 1.94 -4.21
C GLU A 50 -2.52 0.65 -3.55
N LEU A 51 -3.45 -0.26 -3.24
CA LEU A 51 -3.19 -1.53 -2.58
C LEU A 51 -3.80 -2.67 -3.41
N ASP A 52 -3.08 -3.78 -3.50
CA ASP A 52 -3.53 -5.05 -4.07
C ASP A 52 -4.38 -5.87 -3.08
N SER A 53 -4.25 -5.60 -1.79
CA SER A 53 -4.99 -6.30 -0.74
C SER A 53 -6.41 -5.77 -0.53
N LYS A 54 -7.40 -6.43 -1.16
CA LYS A 54 -8.83 -6.18 -0.92
C LYS A 54 -9.17 -6.25 0.58
N ARG A 55 -8.61 -7.20 1.31
CA ARG A 55 -8.92 -7.42 2.74
C ARG A 55 -8.41 -6.27 3.61
N VAL A 56 -7.23 -5.72 3.32
CA VAL A 56 -6.71 -4.54 4.02
C VAL A 56 -7.55 -3.32 3.69
N VAL A 57 -7.86 -3.10 2.40
CA VAL A 57 -8.72 -1.99 1.95
C VAL A 57 -10.10 -2.04 2.62
N ASP A 58 -10.78 -3.20 2.59
CA ASP A 58 -12.12 -3.33 3.16
C ASP A 58 -12.13 -3.13 4.69
N ARG A 59 -11.04 -3.50 5.39
CA ARG A 59 -10.91 -3.23 6.84
C ARG A 59 -10.61 -1.76 7.14
N PHE A 60 -9.75 -1.12 6.35
CA PHE A 60 -9.43 0.31 6.51
C PHE A 60 -10.61 1.22 6.19
N LEU A 61 -11.41 0.84 5.19
CA LEU A 61 -12.63 1.55 4.83
C LEU A 61 -13.83 1.17 5.71
N SER A 62 -13.61 0.41 6.79
CA SER A 62 -14.68 0.19 7.77
C SER A 62 -14.97 1.49 8.53
N PRO A 63 -16.23 1.75 8.94
CA PRO A 63 -16.63 3.01 9.57
C PRO A 63 -15.76 3.40 10.78
N ASN A 64 -15.34 2.39 11.55
CA ASN A 64 -14.51 2.56 12.75
C ASN A 64 -13.09 3.04 12.43
N MET A 65 -12.56 2.73 11.24
CA MET A 65 -11.21 3.13 10.83
C MET A 65 -11.20 4.44 10.05
N ILE A 66 -12.22 4.71 9.24
CA ILE A 66 -12.37 5.97 8.50
C ILE A 66 -12.38 7.17 9.46
N GLN A 67 -13.09 7.10 10.58
CA GLN A 67 -13.14 8.18 11.57
C GLN A 67 -11.76 8.56 12.14
N TYR A 68 -10.81 7.62 12.21
CA TYR A 68 -9.43 7.89 12.65
C TYR A 68 -8.59 8.61 11.60
N TYR A 69 -8.91 8.45 10.32
CA TYR A 69 -8.15 8.99 9.19
C TYR A 69 -8.91 10.07 8.42
N GLU A 70 -10.14 10.46 8.78
CA GLU A 70 -10.86 11.58 8.15
C GLU A 70 -10.12 12.92 8.26
N ASN A 71 -9.20 13.06 9.22
CA ASN A 71 -8.31 14.23 9.32
C ASN A 71 -7.03 14.10 8.45
N SER A 72 -6.77 12.92 7.90
CA SER A 72 -5.61 12.58 7.09
C SER A 72 -6.10 12.40 5.67
N ASN A 73 -5.74 13.32 4.78
CA ASN A 73 -6.21 13.43 3.39
C ASN A 73 -5.79 12.21 2.52
N VAL A 74 -6.39 11.05 2.79
CA VAL A 74 -5.99 9.72 2.29
C VAL A 74 -7.16 9.11 1.53
N GLU A 75 -7.05 9.04 0.21
CA GLU A 75 -8.00 8.31 -0.63
C GLU A 75 -7.42 6.95 -1.06
N PHE A 76 -8.22 5.89 -0.93
CA PHE A 76 -7.85 4.54 -1.34
C PHE A 76 -8.46 4.22 -2.71
N VAL A 77 -7.61 3.92 -3.69
CA VAL A 77 -8.07 3.53 -5.03
C VAL A 77 -7.95 2.02 -5.18
N ARG A 78 -9.11 1.34 -5.36
CA ARG A 78 -9.14 -0.07 -5.80
C ARG A 78 -8.89 -0.13 -7.30
N LYS A 79 -7.69 -0.51 -7.73
CA LYS A 79 -7.51 -0.99 -9.11
C LYS A 79 -7.69 -2.50 -9.14
N HIS A 80 -8.54 -2.96 -10.06
CA HIS A 80 -8.59 -4.36 -10.46
C HIS A 80 -7.17 -4.76 -10.89
N ALA A 81 -6.66 -5.86 -10.32
CA ALA A 81 -5.26 -6.25 -10.42
C ALA A 81 -4.76 -6.19 -11.87
N ASN A 82 -3.61 -5.54 -12.07
CA ASN A 82 -2.88 -5.63 -13.33
C ASN A 82 -2.46 -7.09 -13.53
N GLU A 83 -3.07 -7.79 -14.48
CA GLU A 83 -2.74 -9.18 -14.91
C GLU A 83 -1.24 -9.37 -15.24
N VAL A 84 -0.52 -8.26 -15.46
CA VAL A 84 0.92 -8.22 -15.77
C VAL A 84 1.79 -8.46 -14.53
N VAL A 85 1.35 -8.06 -13.33
CA VAL A 85 2.16 -8.18 -12.09
C VAL A 85 2.14 -9.61 -11.55
N ASP A 86 1.00 -10.31 -11.66
CA ASP A 86 0.89 -11.74 -11.30
C ASP A 86 1.81 -12.62 -12.16
N LYS A 87 1.98 -12.28 -13.45
CA LYS A 87 2.92 -12.98 -14.33
C LYS A 87 4.36 -12.81 -13.89
N LEU A 88 4.75 -11.62 -13.44
CA LEU A 88 6.12 -11.37 -12.95
C LEU A 88 6.38 -12.06 -11.61
N ALA A 89 5.42 -12.07 -10.69
CA ALA A 89 5.54 -12.80 -9.43
C ALA A 89 5.68 -14.32 -9.64
N SER A 90 4.93 -14.90 -10.59
CA SER A 90 5.02 -16.33 -10.91
C SER A 90 6.37 -16.74 -11.52
N LEU A 91 7.08 -15.82 -12.17
CA LEU A 91 8.39 -16.08 -12.78
C LEU A 91 9.53 -16.00 -11.74
N SER A 92 9.39 -15.18 -10.71
CA SER A 92 10.42 -15.04 -9.66
C SER A 92 10.37 -16.13 -8.57
N THR A 93 9.38 -17.02 -8.60
CA THR A 93 9.26 -18.12 -7.61
C THR A 93 9.82 -19.46 -8.12
N ASN A 94 10.45 -19.49 -9.31
CA ASN A 94 10.96 -20.70 -9.95
C ASN A 94 12.50 -20.76 -10.08
N PHE A 95 13.24 -20.19 -9.12
CA PHE A 95 14.69 -20.43 -8.97
C PHE A 95 15.00 -21.09 -7.63
#